data_AF-A0A9W6LVU8-F1
#
_entry.id   AF-A0A9W6LVU8-F1
#
_cell.length_a   1.000
_cell.length_b   1.000
_cell.length_c   1.000
_cell.angle_alpha   90.00
_cell.angle_beta   90.00
_cell.angle_gamma   90.00
#
_symmetry.space_group_name_H-M   'P 1'
#
loop_
_entity.id
_entity.type
_entity.pdbx_description
1 polymer ?
#
loop_
_entity_poly.entity_id
_entity_poly.type
_entity_poly.pdbx_seq_one_letter_code
_entity_poly.pdbx_strand_id
1 'polypeptide(L)'
;MSVAESTHTIEDVVARGMCVGCGACSVATSGRVVVRFTSIGMRQADLEGVSPADIARGDQVCPFSDNAPDEDQLDAPTDWGRRLSHDHRIGRYSLVAAGRRVDESALLESSSGGLTSWIVGRLLKEGLVDGILHVGDGGPDGLFSYNVSHSLAEADGRRKSKYYAVTLAELVQEIQGNGKRYAIVGIPCFIKAARLLALQNPALAEQFAYYVGLVCGHLKTRFFAESLAWQIGVPPEQLASVDFRVKNPERPASRYDMAVSSADDPTTVLQHEVAKLLGGSWGHAVFQPEGCNFCDDIFAETADVVFGDAWLPQYSKDWRGNNVLVSRNEQIDELLRAGQREGEIQLDEIDVAAAVASQAGNYRHRRDGLAVRLHDDIRAGLSVPRKRVSPGLAHVTRRRVKLIRQRRRISALSFGAFRAALASGRIETYLERLRPELSKHDRLSKKPFAGMRRRLQNLVRRLRRGQGAR
;
A
#
# COMPACT_ATOMS: atom_id res chain seq x y z
N MET A 1 -29.67 16.83 15.92
CA MET A 1 -30.34 16.46 14.65
C MET A 1 -29.63 15.23 14.13
N SER A 2 -30.34 14.10 14.12
CA SER A 2 -29.89 12.86 13.49
C SER A 2 -29.72 13.13 12.00
N VAL A 3 -28.47 13.26 11.55
CA VAL A 3 -28.17 13.26 10.12
C VAL A 3 -28.58 11.87 9.65
N ALA A 4 -29.64 11.77 8.84
CA ALA A 4 -29.90 10.53 8.12
C ALA A 4 -28.61 10.18 7.39
N GLU A 5 -27.99 9.06 7.72
CA GLU A 5 -26.73 8.62 7.11
C GLU A 5 -26.99 8.44 5.61
N SER A 6 -26.64 9.45 4.81
CA SER A 6 -26.66 9.36 3.36
C SER A 6 -25.62 8.33 2.95
N THR A 7 -26.05 7.30 2.22
CA THR A 7 -25.17 6.29 1.63
C THR A 7 -24.08 6.93 0.77
N HIS A 8 -22.82 6.59 1.00
CA HIS A 8 -21.70 7.05 0.17
C HIS A 8 -21.59 6.21 -1.11
N THR A 9 -21.78 6.80 -2.28
CA THR A 9 -21.80 6.09 -3.57
C THR A 9 -20.50 6.27 -4.36
N ILE A 10 -20.34 5.57 -5.49
CA ILE A 10 -19.23 5.75 -6.43
C ILE A 10 -19.15 7.18 -6.97
N GLU A 11 -20.29 7.86 -7.11
CA GLU A 11 -20.33 9.26 -7.53
C GLU A 11 -19.69 10.14 -6.47
N ASP A 12 -19.98 9.91 -5.18
CA ASP A 12 -19.29 10.57 -4.08
C ASP A 12 -17.79 10.25 -4.08
N VAL A 13 -17.41 8.99 -4.33
CA VAL A 13 -16.00 8.57 -4.39
C VAL A 13 -15.25 9.38 -5.47
N VAL A 14 -15.83 9.56 -6.64
CA VAL A 14 -15.24 10.32 -7.75
C VAL A 14 -15.24 11.83 -7.44
N ALA A 15 -16.36 12.38 -6.99
CA ALA A 15 -16.50 13.80 -6.66
C ALA A 15 -15.56 14.23 -5.53
N ARG A 16 -15.28 13.35 -4.58
CA ARG A 16 -14.37 13.59 -3.46
C ARG A 16 -12.90 13.27 -3.76
N GLY A 17 -12.58 12.83 -4.97
CA GLY A 17 -11.23 12.41 -5.37
C GLY A 17 -10.72 11.18 -4.59
N MET A 18 -11.64 10.38 -4.04
CA MET A 18 -11.33 9.18 -3.26
C MET A 18 -11.05 7.96 -4.14
N CYS A 19 -11.35 8.03 -5.44
CA CYS A 19 -11.10 6.94 -6.37
C CYS A 19 -9.61 6.52 -6.34
N VAL A 20 -9.38 5.22 -6.13
CA VAL A 20 -8.02 4.64 -6.13
C VAL A 20 -7.61 4.07 -7.49
N GLY A 21 -8.40 4.29 -8.52
CA GLY A 21 -8.07 3.89 -9.90
C GLY A 21 -8.03 2.39 -10.15
N CYS A 22 -8.64 1.56 -9.27
CA CYS A 22 -8.54 0.09 -9.36
C CYS A 22 -9.10 -0.51 -10.65
N GLY A 23 -10.02 0.16 -11.35
CA GLY A 23 -10.55 -0.32 -12.63
C GLY A 23 -11.75 -1.24 -12.55
N ALA A 24 -12.19 -1.67 -11.37
CA ALA A 24 -13.29 -2.64 -11.25
C ALA A 24 -14.61 -2.18 -11.89
N CYS A 25 -14.97 -0.90 -11.74
CA CYS A 25 -16.14 -0.34 -12.40
C CYS A 25 -16.05 -0.41 -13.94
N SER A 26 -14.84 -0.31 -14.51
CA SER A 26 -14.62 -0.49 -15.94
C SER A 26 -14.83 -1.93 -16.37
N VAL A 27 -14.28 -2.89 -15.61
CA VAL A 27 -14.49 -4.33 -15.86
C VAL A 27 -15.98 -4.68 -15.81
N ALA A 28 -16.68 -4.31 -14.73
CA ALA A 28 -18.09 -4.62 -14.52
C ALA A 28 -19.03 -4.00 -15.57
N THR A 29 -18.59 -2.92 -16.23
CA THR A 29 -19.35 -2.22 -17.26
C THR A 29 -18.80 -2.47 -18.67
N SER A 30 -17.89 -3.42 -18.85
CA SER A 30 -17.28 -3.75 -20.14
C SER A 30 -16.67 -2.53 -20.84
N GLY A 31 -15.95 -1.70 -20.08
CA GLY A 31 -15.24 -0.51 -20.58
C GLY A 31 -16.07 0.76 -20.67
N ARG A 32 -17.38 0.73 -20.39
CA ARG A 32 -18.25 1.92 -20.46
C ARG A 32 -17.88 2.98 -19.41
N VAL A 33 -17.51 2.57 -18.19
CA VAL A 33 -16.83 3.45 -17.24
C VAL A 33 -15.34 3.40 -17.56
N VAL A 34 -14.78 4.51 -18.05
CA VAL A 34 -13.36 4.59 -18.40
C VAL A 34 -12.54 4.97 -17.17
N VAL A 35 -11.34 4.40 -17.01
CA VAL A 35 -10.39 4.82 -15.97
C VAL A 35 -9.18 5.49 -16.59
N ARG A 36 -8.97 6.77 -16.29
CA ARG A 36 -7.92 7.59 -16.91
C ARG A 36 -7.04 8.26 -15.89
N PHE A 37 -5.83 8.63 -16.28
CA PHE A 37 -4.99 9.51 -15.48
C PHE A 37 -5.60 10.90 -15.36
N THR A 38 -5.58 11.43 -14.15
CA THR A 38 -5.97 12.81 -13.83
C THR A 38 -4.73 13.72 -13.82
N SER A 39 -4.98 15.03 -13.72
CA SER A 39 -3.90 16.03 -13.61
C SER A 39 -2.98 15.86 -12.39
N ILE A 40 -3.36 15.06 -11.40
CA ILE A 40 -2.54 14.76 -10.20
C ILE A 40 -1.75 13.45 -10.31
N GLY A 41 -1.71 12.86 -11.51
CA GLY A 41 -0.98 11.61 -11.76
C GLY A 41 -1.62 10.38 -11.12
N MET A 42 -2.90 10.48 -10.73
CA MET A 42 -3.70 9.38 -10.19
C MET A 42 -4.70 8.90 -11.23
N ARG A 43 -4.93 7.58 -11.31
CA ARG A 43 -6.02 7.02 -12.12
C ARG A 43 -7.37 7.20 -11.41
N GLN A 44 -8.40 7.57 -12.16
CA GLN A 44 -9.75 7.78 -11.65
C GLN A 44 -10.79 7.30 -12.67
N ALA A 45 -11.91 6.79 -12.16
CA ALA A 45 -13.10 6.49 -12.96
C ALA A 45 -13.75 7.79 -13.46
N ASP A 46 -14.04 7.82 -14.74
CA ASP A 46 -14.80 8.88 -15.40
C ASP A 46 -16.25 8.44 -15.53
N LEU A 47 -17.15 9.21 -14.90
CA LEU A 47 -18.59 8.94 -14.87
C LEU A 47 -19.36 9.87 -15.82
N GLU A 48 -18.68 10.79 -16.50
CA GLU A 48 -19.34 11.71 -17.43
C GLU A 48 -19.97 10.93 -18.60
N GLY A 49 -21.25 11.17 -18.85
CA GLY A 49 -22.00 10.51 -19.93
C GLY A 49 -22.28 9.01 -19.70
N VAL A 50 -21.95 8.45 -18.53
CA VAL A 50 -22.23 7.05 -18.20
C VAL A 50 -23.70 6.88 -17.82
N SER A 51 -24.34 5.80 -18.28
CA SER A 51 -25.74 5.53 -17.97
C SER A 51 -25.97 5.26 -16.48
N PRO A 52 -27.15 5.59 -15.91
CA PRO A 52 -27.44 5.29 -14.50
C PRO A 52 -27.30 3.79 -14.16
N ALA A 53 -27.62 2.90 -15.11
CA ALA A 53 -27.46 1.46 -14.93
C ALA A 53 -25.99 1.02 -14.88
N ASP A 54 -25.11 1.65 -15.66
CA ASP A 54 -23.67 1.42 -15.60
C ASP A 54 -23.04 2.00 -14.32
N ILE A 55 -23.49 3.18 -13.88
CA ILE A 55 -23.07 3.76 -12.60
C ILE A 55 -23.44 2.81 -11.45
N ALA A 56 -24.68 2.33 -11.41
CA ALA A 56 -25.13 1.38 -10.39
C ALA A 56 -24.31 0.08 -10.40
N ARG A 57 -23.95 -0.46 -11.57
CA ARG A 57 -23.04 -1.61 -11.67
C ARG A 57 -21.64 -1.32 -11.16
N GLY A 58 -21.08 -0.17 -11.53
CA GLY A 58 -19.76 0.27 -11.04
C GLY A 58 -19.74 0.48 -9.53
N ASP A 59 -20.85 0.94 -8.97
CA ASP A 59 -21.04 1.20 -7.55
C ASP A 59 -20.94 -0.07 -6.70
N GLN A 60 -21.53 -1.18 -7.17
CA GLN A 60 -21.47 -2.49 -6.51
C GLN A 60 -20.06 -3.10 -6.44
N VAL A 61 -19.12 -2.60 -7.25
CA VAL A 61 -17.73 -3.08 -7.30
C VAL A 61 -16.70 -2.05 -6.85
N CYS A 62 -17.16 -0.88 -6.37
CA CYS A 62 -16.28 0.16 -5.87
C CYS A 62 -15.87 -0.14 -4.42
N PRO A 63 -14.56 -0.30 -4.11
CA PRO A 63 -14.11 -0.68 -2.75
C PRO A 63 -14.37 0.39 -1.68
N PHE A 64 -14.78 1.60 -2.09
CA PHE A 64 -15.10 2.73 -1.23
C PHE A 64 -16.59 3.08 -1.20
N SER A 65 -17.45 2.41 -1.97
CA SER A 65 -18.90 2.62 -1.91
C SER A 65 -19.52 1.85 -0.75
N ASP A 66 -20.53 2.43 -0.11
CA ASP A 66 -21.34 1.80 0.93
C ASP A 66 -22.37 0.81 0.35
N ASN A 67 -22.58 0.83 -0.97
CA ASN A 67 -23.45 -0.11 -1.67
C ASN A 67 -22.73 -1.43 -2.02
N ALA A 68 -21.41 -1.50 -1.84
CA ALA A 68 -20.62 -2.71 -1.98
C ALA A 68 -20.35 -3.35 -0.60
N PRO A 69 -20.27 -4.68 -0.50
CA PRO A 69 -19.85 -5.34 0.74
C PRO A 69 -18.54 -4.81 1.32
N ASP A 70 -18.49 -4.68 2.65
CA ASP A 70 -17.30 -4.26 3.38
C ASP A 70 -16.31 -5.40 3.62
N GLU A 71 -15.19 -5.08 4.26
CA GLU A 71 -14.12 -6.03 4.55
C GLU A 71 -14.60 -7.21 5.40
N ASP A 72 -15.44 -6.98 6.42
CA ASP A 72 -15.91 -8.03 7.33
C ASP A 72 -16.93 -8.95 6.63
N GLN A 73 -17.67 -8.44 5.65
CA GLN A 73 -18.55 -9.23 4.79
C GLN A 73 -17.80 -10.07 3.74
N LEU A 74 -16.55 -9.70 3.43
CA LEU A 74 -15.70 -10.32 2.40
C LEU A 74 -14.57 -11.19 2.97
N ASP A 75 -14.31 -11.16 4.28
CA ASP A 75 -13.12 -11.76 4.92
C ASP A 75 -13.10 -13.31 4.98
N ALA A 76 -14.16 -13.98 4.50
CA ALA A 76 -14.28 -15.44 4.48
C ALA A 76 -15.18 -15.98 3.34
N PRO A 77 -14.64 -16.11 2.12
CA PRO A 77 -15.40 -16.64 1.00
C PRO A 77 -15.65 -18.16 1.10
N THR A 78 -14.82 -18.90 1.84
CA THR A 78 -14.93 -20.37 1.99
C THR A 78 -15.56 -20.76 3.33
N ASP A 79 -16.18 -21.95 3.39
CA ASP A 79 -16.69 -22.52 4.64
C ASP A 79 -15.59 -22.70 5.69
N TRP A 80 -14.38 -23.05 5.24
CA TRP A 80 -13.22 -23.14 6.12
C TRP A 80 -12.85 -21.79 6.70
N GLY A 81 -12.77 -20.74 5.86
CA GLY A 81 -12.48 -19.37 6.30
C GLY A 81 -13.47 -18.87 7.35
N ARG A 82 -14.77 -19.19 7.19
CA ARG A 82 -15.83 -18.79 8.14
C ARG A 82 -15.65 -19.36 9.56
N ARG A 83 -14.91 -20.46 9.70
CA ARG A 83 -14.62 -21.11 10.99
C ARG A 83 -13.34 -20.60 11.67
N LEU A 84 -12.55 -19.78 10.98
CA LEU A 84 -11.31 -19.25 11.52
C LEU A 84 -11.55 -18.27 12.67
N SER A 85 -10.54 -18.14 13.53
CA SER A 85 -10.49 -17.08 14.53
C SER A 85 -10.51 -15.73 13.84
N HIS A 86 -11.19 -14.76 14.45
CA HIS A 86 -11.30 -13.40 13.94
C HIS A 86 -10.77 -12.40 14.97
N ASP A 87 -9.89 -11.49 14.52
CA ASP A 87 -9.44 -10.34 15.30
C ASP A 87 -9.69 -9.06 14.49
N HIS A 88 -10.42 -8.11 15.06
CA HIS A 88 -10.80 -6.82 14.43
C HIS A 88 -9.62 -5.96 13.91
N ARG A 89 -8.38 -6.35 14.17
CA ARG A 89 -7.16 -5.66 13.70
C ARG A 89 -6.56 -6.32 12.47
N ILE A 90 -6.70 -7.62 12.30
CA ILE A 90 -6.06 -8.39 11.20
C ILE A 90 -7.05 -9.23 10.37
N GLY A 91 -8.35 -9.15 10.70
CA GLY A 91 -9.40 -9.97 10.12
C GLY A 91 -9.34 -11.41 10.63
N ARG A 92 -9.87 -12.32 9.83
CA ARG A 92 -9.72 -13.77 10.07
C ARG A 92 -8.29 -14.23 9.89
N TYR A 93 -7.90 -15.31 10.55
CA TYR A 93 -6.57 -15.89 10.39
C TYR A 93 -6.52 -17.35 10.82
N SER A 94 -5.67 -18.11 10.15
CA SER A 94 -5.27 -19.48 10.49
C SER A 94 -3.80 -19.58 10.88
N LEU A 95 -2.95 -18.72 10.28
CA LEU A 95 -1.52 -18.62 10.56
C LEU A 95 -1.10 -17.14 10.64
N VAL A 96 -0.31 -16.81 11.65
CA VAL A 96 0.36 -15.50 11.78
C VAL A 96 1.85 -15.78 12.00
N ALA A 97 2.70 -15.26 11.12
CA ALA A 97 4.13 -15.55 11.17
C ALA A 97 4.97 -14.36 10.69
N ALA A 98 6.27 -14.43 10.94
CA ALA A 98 7.27 -13.58 10.30
C ALA A 98 8.39 -14.43 9.73
N GLY A 99 9.02 -14.01 8.64
CA GLY A 99 10.02 -14.84 8.00
C GLY A 99 10.49 -14.36 6.64
N ARG A 100 11.23 -15.22 5.94
CA ARG A 100 11.85 -14.90 4.65
C ARG A 100 12.25 -16.15 3.86
N ARG A 101 12.61 -15.96 2.59
CA ARG A 101 13.29 -16.98 1.77
C ARG A 101 14.67 -17.31 2.32
N VAL A 102 15.09 -18.56 2.15
CA VAL A 102 16.44 -19.03 2.51
C VAL A 102 17.44 -18.76 1.39
N ASP A 103 17.03 -18.85 0.13
CA ASP A 103 17.90 -18.52 -1.01
C ASP A 103 18.31 -17.03 -0.97
N GLU A 104 19.60 -16.79 -0.76
CA GLU A 104 20.12 -15.44 -0.53
C GLU A 104 20.00 -14.57 -1.78
N SER A 105 20.23 -15.12 -2.98
CA SER A 105 20.10 -14.38 -4.25
C SER A 105 18.68 -13.84 -4.45
N ALA A 106 17.67 -14.71 -4.32
CA ALA A 106 16.28 -14.31 -4.43
C ALA A 106 15.82 -13.41 -3.29
N LEU A 107 16.37 -13.59 -2.08
CA LEU A 107 16.14 -12.70 -0.96
C LEU A 107 16.64 -11.29 -1.29
N LEU A 108 17.88 -11.11 -1.75
CA LEU A 108 18.47 -9.80 -2.01
C LEU A 108 17.70 -9.01 -3.08
N GLU A 109 17.15 -9.70 -4.05
CA GLU A 109 16.31 -9.10 -5.09
C GLU A 109 14.84 -8.91 -4.70
N SER A 110 14.46 -9.25 -3.48
CA SER A 110 13.14 -8.96 -2.92
C SER A 110 13.13 -7.62 -2.18
N SER A 111 12.00 -6.91 -2.14
CA SER A 111 11.90 -5.66 -1.33
C SER A 111 11.98 -5.87 0.19
N SER A 112 11.78 -7.11 0.64
CA SER A 112 11.70 -7.53 2.04
C SER A 112 12.15 -9.00 2.15
N GLY A 113 11.47 -9.84 2.93
CA GLY A 113 11.75 -11.27 3.08
C GLY A 113 11.50 -12.15 1.85
N GLY A 114 10.85 -11.65 0.80
CA GLY A 114 10.62 -12.38 -0.46
C GLY A 114 9.51 -13.43 -0.44
N LEU A 115 8.71 -13.50 0.64
CA LEU A 115 7.67 -14.53 0.77
C LEU A 115 6.52 -14.37 -0.25
N THR A 116 6.19 -13.14 -0.67
CA THR A 116 5.19 -12.92 -1.72
C THR A 116 5.61 -13.58 -3.04
N SER A 117 6.84 -13.35 -3.49
CA SER A 117 7.38 -13.96 -4.72
C SER A 117 7.48 -15.49 -4.58
N TRP A 118 7.85 -15.97 -3.39
CA TRP A 118 7.92 -17.40 -3.12
C TRP A 118 6.54 -18.07 -3.25
N ILE A 119 5.49 -17.53 -2.62
CA ILE A 119 4.17 -18.18 -2.65
C ILE A 119 3.57 -18.17 -4.06
N VAL A 120 3.67 -17.07 -4.81
CA VAL A 120 3.14 -17.02 -6.19
C VAL A 120 3.93 -17.94 -7.12
N GLY A 121 5.24 -18.05 -6.91
CA GLY A 121 6.08 -19.01 -7.61
C GLY A 121 5.70 -20.45 -7.29
N ARG A 122 5.36 -20.75 -6.03
CA ARG A 122 4.90 -22.07 -5.60
C ARG A 122 3.54 -22.44 -6.21
N LEU A 123 2.59 -21.49 -6.26
CA LEU A 123 1.29 -21.68 -6.91
C LEU A 123 1.44 -22.04 -8.41
N LEU A 124 2.36 -21.38 -9.13
CA LEU A 124 2.69 -21.73 -10.52
C LEU A 124 3.36 -23.11 -10.62
N LYS A 125 4.37 -23.37 -9.79
CA LYS A 125 5.14 -24.63 -9.79
C LYS A 125 4.26 -25.85 -9.55
N GLU A 126 3.24 -25.73 -8.70
CA GLU A 126 2.29 -26.80 -8.40
C GLU A 126 1.09 -26.86 -9.34
N GLY A 127 1.01 -26.01 -10.36
CA GLY A 127 -0.09 -26.01 -11.34
C GLY A 127 -1.44 -25.60 -10.73
N LEU A 128 -1.42 -24.88 -9.61
CA LEU A 128 -2.62 -24.40 -8.92
C LEU A 128 -3.24 -23.19 -9.64
N VAL A 129 -2.43 -22.49 -10.43
CA VAL A 129 -2.81 -21.36 -11.29
C VAL A 129 -2.04 -21.41 -12.60
N ASP A 130 -2.62 -20.85 -13.65
CA ASP A 130 -2.03 -20.72 -14.99
C ASP A 130 -1.30 -19.38 -15.17
N GLY A 131 -1.48 -18.45 -14.23
CA GLY A 131 -0.81 -17.16 -14.27
C GLY A 131 -0.95 -16.34 -12.99
N ILE A 132 -0.07 -15.36 -12.83
CA ILE A 132 -0.08 -14.40 -11.73
C ILE A 132 -0.41 -13.03 -12.28
N LEU A 133 -1.45 -12.38 -11.75
CA LEU A 133 -1.80 -10.99 -12.05
C LEU A 133 -1.10 -10.09 -11.04
N HIS A 134 -0.09 -9.34 -11.46
CA HIS A 134 0.69 -8.49 -10.57
C HIS A 134 1.30 -7.31 -11.31
N VAL A 135 1.76 -6.31 -10.55
CA VAL A 135 2.33 -5.11 -11.14
C VAL A 135 3.77 -5.37 -11.61
N GLY A 136 4.01 -5.11 -12.89
CA GLY A 136 5.31 -5.24 -13.55
C GLY A 136 5.77 -3.92 -14.16
N ASP A 137 7.00 -3.92 -14.65
CA ASP A 137 7.57 -2.78 -15.37
C ASP A 137 6.91 -2.63 -16.75
N GLY A 138 6.81 -1.40 -17.22
CA GLY A 138 6.18 -1.05 -18.48
C GLY A 138 4.66 -0.98 -18.41
N GLY A 139 4.06 -0.71 -19.56
CA GLY A 139 2.62 -0.52 -19.74
C GLY A 139 2.32 0.66 -20.67
N PRO A 140 1.10 0.74 -21.22
CA PRO A 140 0.75 1.76 -22.22
C PRO A 140 0.84 3.21 -21.69
N ASP A 141 0.69 3.40 -20.38
CA ASP A 141 0.52 4.74 -19.79
C ASP A 141 1.56 5.07 -18.68
N GLY A 142 2.73 4.41 -18.66
CA GLY A 142 3.82 4.79 -17.76
C GLY A 142 4.74 3.65 -17.33
N LEU A 143 5.48 3.88 -16.23
CA LEU A 143 6.55 2.99 -15.75
C LEU A 143 6.08 1.61 -15.30
N PHE A 144 4.83 1.50 -14.83
CA PHE A 144 4.32 0.28 -14.23
C PHE A 144 2.85 0.05 -14.57
N SER A 145 2.48 -1.21 -14.77
CA SER A 145 1.11 -1.67 -15.05
C SER A 145 0.86 -3.05 -14.48
N TYR A 146 -0.41 -3.43 -14.33
CA TYR A 146 -0.76 -4.82 -14.06
C TYR A 146 -0.47 -5.68 -15.31
N ASN A 147 0.17 -6.82 -15.10
CA ASN A 147 0.56 -7.78 -16.13
C ASN A 147 0.20 -9.20 -15.69
N VAL A 148 0.18 -10.14 -16.65
CA VAL A 148 0.19 -11.57 -16.35
C VAL A 148 1.61 -12.11 -16.40
N SER A 149 1.98 -12.97 -15.47
CA SER A 149 3.18 -13.81 -15.56
C SER A 149 2.80 -15.28 -15.56
N HIS A 150 3.27 -16.01 -16.57
CA HIS A 150 2.96 -17.43 -16.77
C HIS A 150 4.07 -18.38 -16.32
N SER A 151 5.22 -17.82 -15.92
CA SER A 151 6.38 -18.58 -15.45
C SER A 151 7.03 -17.91 -14.25
N LEU A 152 7.82 -18.69 -13.50
CA LEU A 152 8.60 -18.16 -12.37
C LEU A 152 9.58 -17.08 -12.83
N ALA A 153 10.23 -17.27 -13.99
CA ALA A 153 11.17 -16.29 -14.54
C ALA A 153 10.49 -14.95 -14.85
N GLU A 154 9.30 -15.00 -15.45
CA GLU A 154 8.48 -13.80 -15.70
C GLU A 154 8.04 -13.11 -14.41
N ALA A 155 7.63 -13.89 -13.40
CA ALA A 155 7.19 -13.34 -12.12
C ALA A 155 8.36 -12.71 -11.34
N ASP A 156 9.52 -13.37 -11.31
CA ASP A 156 10.73 -12.86 -10.67
C ASP A 156 11.30 -11.63 -11.40
N GLY A 157 11.23 -11.59 -12.74
CA GLY A 157 11.64 -10.43 -13.53
C GLY A 157 10.81 -9.18 -13.28
N ARG A 158 9.60 -9.33 -12.71
CA ARG A 158 8.65 -8.24 -12.44
C ARG A 158 8.44 -8.01 -10.94
N ARG A 159 9.28 -8.56 -10.05
CA ARG A 159 9.13 -8.44 -8.60
C ARG A 159 9.45 -7.02 -8.07
N LYS A 160 9.53 -6.91 -6.74
CA LYS A 160 9.72 -5.67 -5.96
C LYS A 160 8.51 -4.73 -5.92
N SER A 161 8.54 -3.85 -4.94
CA SER A 161 7.48 -2.87 -4.65
C SER A 161 7.43 -1.79 -5.71
N LYS A 162 6.25 -1.55 -6.27
CA LYS A 162 6.01 -0.52 -7.28
C LYS A 162 5.01 0.50 -6.75
N TYR A 163 5.53 1.63 -6.28
CA TYR A 163 4.72 2.68 -5.65
C TYR A 163 4.16 3.65 -6.70
N TYR A 164 3.15 3.19 -7.44
CA TYR A 164 2.64 3.86 -8.63
C TYR A 164 1.11 3.75 -8.77
N ALA A 165 0.52 4.63 -9.57
CA ALA A 165 -0.90 4.58 -9.89
C ALA A 165 -1.14 3.60 -11.05
N VAL A 166 -1.78 2.47 -10.75
CA VAL A 166 -2.08 1.38 -11.68
C VAL A 166 -3.58 1.06 -11.67
N THR A 167 -4.03 0.17 -12.55
CA THR A 167 -5.42 -0.26 -12.70
C THR A 167 -5.46 -1.74 -13.10
N LEU A 168 -6.53 -2.44 -12.75
CA LEU A 168 -6.81 -3.81 -13.19
C LEU A 168 -7.61 -3.85 -14.50
N ALA A 169 -8.18 -2.71 -14.93
CA ALA A 169 -9.24 -2.64 -15.94
C ALA A 169 -8.90 -3.40 -17.23
N GLU A 170 -7.81 -3.01 -17.88
CA GLU A 170 -7.42 -3.53 -19.20
C GLU A 170 -7.06 -5.01 -19.10
N LEU A 171 -6.22 -5.37 -18.12
CA LEU A 171 -5.77 -6.74 -17.92
C LEU A 171 -6.92 -7.70 -17.64
N VAL A 172 -7.82 -7.32 -16.72
CA VAL A 172 -8.94 -8.20 -16.34
C VAL A 172 -9.94 -8.33 -17.48
N GLN A 173 -10.20 -7.27 -18.24
CA GLN A 173 -11.03 -7.35 -19.44
C GLN A 173 -10.43 -8.30 -20.49
N GLU A 174 -9.11 -8.32 -20.65
CA GLU A 174 -8.41 -9.22 -21.58
C GLU A 174 -8.54 -10.70 -21.17
N ILE A 175 -8.38 -11.01 -19.88
CA ILE A 175 -8.35 -12.40 -19.42
C ILE A 175 -9.74 -12.97 -19.10
N GLN A 176 -10.77 -12.14 -18.94
CA GLN A 176 -12.08 -12.58 -18.50
C GLN A 176 -12.68 -13.62 -19.46
N GLY A 177 -13.06 -14.78 -18.92
CA GLY A 177 -13.69 -15.86 -19.69
C GLY A 177 -12.74 -16.71 -20.52
N ASN A 178 -11.42 -16.57 -20.38
CA ASN A 178 -10.45 -17.36 -21.15
C ASN A 178 -10.19 -18.78 -20.61
N GLY A 179 -10.92 -19.20 -19.55
CA GLY A 179 -10.82 -20.53 -18.95
C GLY A 179 -9.57 -20.80 -18.11
N LYS A 180 -8.68 -19.82 -17.93
CA LYS A 180 -7.48 -19.94 -17.09
C LYS A 180 -7.72 -19.48 -15.66
N ARG A 181 -6.99 -20.07 -14.72
CA ARG A 181 -6.99 -19.72 -13.29
C ARG A 181 -5.80 -18.84 -12.95
N TYR A 182 -6.03 -17.88 -12.07
CA TYR A 182 -5.08 -16.84 -11.74
C TYR A 182 -4.96 -16.64 -10.23
N ALA A 183 -3.75 -16.30 -9.79
CA ALA A 183 -3.56 -15.64 -8.50
C ALA A 183 -3.40 -14.13 -8.73
N ILE A 184 -4.11 -13.30 -7.96
CA ILE A 184 -3.99 -11.84 -8.02
C ILE A 184 -3.17 -11.31 -6.85
N VAL A 185 -2.16 -10.48 -7.14
CA VAL A 185 -1.36 -9.76 -6.14
C VAL A 185 -1.82 -8.32 -6.07
N GLY A 186 -2.14 -7.82 -4.87
CA GLY A 186 -2.64 -6.45 -4.73
C GLY A 186 -2.58 -5.90 -3.32
N ILE A 187 -2.67 -4.57 -3.23
CA ILE A 187 -2.92 -3.86 -1.97
C ILE A 187 -4.39 -4.03 -1.55
N PRO A 188 -4.78 -3.71 -0.29
CA PRO A 188 -6.10 -4.05 0.25
C PRO A 188 -7.27 -3.60 -0.63
N CYS A 189 -7.28 -2.35 -1.09
CA CYS A 189 -8.36 -1.84 -1.94
C CYS A 189 -8.45 -2.51 -3.32
N PHE A 190 -7.33 -3.02 -3.87
CA PHE A 190 -7.32 -3.76 -5.13
C PHE A 190 -7.81 -5.20 -4.94
N ILE A 191 -7.40 -5.86 -3.85
CA ILE A 191 -7.93 -7.19 -3.50
C ILE A 191 -9.43 -7.11 -3.23
N LYS A 192 -9.90 -6.09 -2.48
CA LYS A 192 -11.34 -5.88 -2.26
C LYS A 192 -12.07 -5.67 -3.59
N ALA A 193 -11.55 -4.83 -4.47
CA ALA A 193 -12.14 -4.62 -5.80
C ALA A 193 -12.22 -5.93 -6.62
N ALA A 194 -11.19 -6.77 -6.58
CA ALA A 194 -11.18 -8.07 -7.25
C ALA A 194 -12.20 -9.06 -6.64
N ARG A 195 -12.33 -9.09 -5.31
CA ARG A 195 -13.36 -9.90 -4.63
C ARG A 195 -14.77 -9.45 -5.00
N LEU A 196 -15.00 -8.13 -5.05
CA LEU A 196 -16.28 -7.57 -5.47
C LEU A 196 -16.60 -7.91 -6.94
N LEU A 197 -15.61 -7.87 -7.83
CA LEU A 197 -15.79 -8.33 -9.21
C LEU A 197 -16.17 -9.81 -9.28
N ALA A 198 -15.46 -10.67 -8.54
CA ALA A 198 -15.77 -12.10 -8.49
C ALA A 198 -17.20 -12.36 -7.96
N LEU A 199 -17.67 -11.59 -6.95
CA LEU A 199 -19.05 -11.71 -6.47
C LEU A 199 -20.10 -11.38 -7.53
N GLN A 200 -19.80 -10.45 -8.44
CA GLN A 200 -20.74 -10.00 -9.48
C GLN A 200 -20.58 -10.77 -10.80
N ASN A 201 -19.52 -11.58 -10.95
CA ASN A 201 -19.18 -12.23 -12.20
C ASN A 201 -18.68 -13.68 -11.97
N PRO A 202 -19.53 -14.70 -12.24
CA PRO A 202 -19.17 -16.10 -12.05
C PRO A 202 -17.91 -16.53 -12.79
N ALA A 203 -17.67 -16.02 -14.00
CA ALA A 203 -16.45 -16.35 -14.73
C ALA A 203 -15.21 -15.86 -13.98
N LEU A 204 -15.22 -14.63 -13.47
CA LEU A 204 -14.11 -14.12 -12.66
C LEU A 204 -14.00 -14.83 -11.30
N ALA A 205 -15.11 -15.28 -10.72
CA ALA A 205 -15.09 -16.08 -9.49
C ALA A 205 -14.34 -17.40 -9.66
N GLU A 206 -14.54 -18.08 -10.79
CA GLU A 206 -13.83 -19.32 -11.13
C GLU A 206 -12.37 -19.06 -11.52
N GLN A 207 -12.11 -17.95 -12.23
CA GLN A 207 -10.76 -17.61 -12.69
C GLN A 207 -9.85 -17.06 -11.60
N PHE A 208 -10.36 -16.27 -10.65
CA PHE A 208 -9.55 -15.74 -9.54
C PHE A 208 -9.46 -16.77 -8.40
N ALA A 209 -8.55 -17.72 -8.58
CA ALA A 209 -8.36 -18.84 -7.67
C ALA A 209 -7.69 -18.44 -6.34
N TYR A 210 -6.78 -17.46 -6.35
CA TYR A 210 -6.08 -17.00 -5.15
C TYR A 210 -5.90 -15.49 -5.10
N TYR A 211 -6.01 -14.93 -3.90
CA TYR A 211 -5.88 -13.50 -3.60
C TYR A 211 -4.71 -13.28 -2.65
N VAL A 212 -3.61 -12.76 -3.17
CA VAL A 212 -2.37 -12.50 -2.43
C VAL A 212 -2.28 -11.00 -2.10
N GLY A 213 -2.57 -10.66 -0.85
CA GLY A 213 -2.56 -9.31 -0.33
C GLY A 213 -1.16 -8.80 0.02
N LEU A 214 -1.01 -7.48 -0.05
CA LEU A 214 0.13 -6.73 0.47
C LEU A 214 -0.32 -5.79 1.58
N VAL A 215 0.41 -5.74 2.69
CA VAL A 215 0.20 -4.70 3.71
C VAL A 215 0.47 -3.33 3.09
N CYS A 216 -0.48 -2.41 3.23
CA CYS A 216 -0.40 -1.09 2.58
C CYS A 216 -0.42 0.06 3.59
N GLY A 217 0.62 0.89 3.58
CA GLY A 217 0.65 2.16 4.30
C GLY A 217 -0.25 3.21 3.65
N HIS A 218 -0.06 3.42 2.35
CA HIS A 218 -0.96 4.15 1.45
C HIS A 218 -0.45 4.02 0.01
N LEU A 219 -1.36 4.08 -0.95
CA LEU A 219 -1.05 4.16 -2.38
C LEU A 219 -0.32 5.48 -2.69
N LYS A 220 0.39 5.51 -3.81
CA LYS A 220 1.10 6.68 -4.35
C LYS A 220 0.66 6.94 -5.78
N THR A 221 0.58 8.21 -6.16
CA THR A 221 0.42 8.59 -7.57
C THR A 221 1.76 8.50 -8.30
N ARG A 222 1.76 8.59 -9.64
CA ARG A 222 3.01 8.56 -10.42
C ARG A 222 4.02 9.65 -10.03
N PHE A 223 3.52 10.78 -9.53
CA PHE A 223 4.34 11.89 -9.04
C PHE A 223 5.29 11.49 -7.91
N PHE A 224 5.00 10.42 -7.16
CA PHE A 224 5.94 9.94 -6.15
C PHE A 224 7.24 9.44 -6.78
N ALA A 225 7.16 8.62 -7.82
CA ALA A 225 8.34 8.11 -8.54
C ALA A 225 9.09 9.26 -9.22
N GLU A 226 8.37 10.08 -9.97
CA GLU A 226 8.89 11.25 -10.70
C GLU A 226 9.59 12.25 -9.76
N SER A 227 8.96 12.61 -8.64
CA SER A 227 9.52 13.60 -7.71
C SER A 227 10.78 13.11 -6.98
N LEU A 228 10.90 11.80 -6.73
CA LEU A 228 12.08 11.25 -6.09
C LEU A 228 13.22 11.10 -7.11
N ALA A 229 12.93 10.63 -8.32
CA ALA A 229 13.90 10.54 -9.41
C ALA A 229 14.47 11.92 -9.78
N TRP A 230 13.62 12.95 -9.86
CA TRP A 230 14.06 14.30 -10.19
C TRP A 230 15.00 14.89 -9.13
N GLN A 231 14.81 14.54 -7.85
CA GLN A 231 15.74 14.92 -6.78
C GLN A 231 17.11 14.23 -6.90
N ILE A 232 17.18 13.09 -7.58
CA ILE A 232 18.41 12.34 -7.84
C ILE A 232 19.08 12.83 -9.15
N GLY A 233 18.41 13.68 -9.92
CA GLY A 233 18.93 14.27 -11.15
C GLY A 233 18.34 13.68 -12.43
N VAL A 234 17.29 12.86 -12.35
CA VAL A 234 16.56 12.34 -13.53
C VAL A 234 15.20 13.04 -13.65
N PRO A 235 15.05 14.01 -14.57
CA PRO A 235 13.77 14.67 -14.82
C PRO A 235 12.65 13.68 -15.19
N PRO A 236 11.37 13.98 -14.88
CA PRO A 236 10.25 13.08 -15.12
C PRO A 236 10.12 12.61 -16.58
N GLU A 237 10.40 13.47 -17.55
CA GLU A 237 10.35 13.19 -18.98
C GLU A 237 11.46 12.26 -19.47
N GLN A 238 12.55 12.15 -18.70
CA GLN A 238 13.69 11.26 -18.97
C GLN A 238 13.65 9.99 -18.13
N LEU A 239 12.68 9.82 -17.24
CA LEU A 239 12.67 8.71 -16.30
C LEU A 239 12.37 7.38 -17.01
N ALA A 240 13.36 6.47 -17.06
CA ALA A 240 13.20 5.17 -17.71
C ALA A 240 12.84 4.05 -16.72
N SER A 241 13.47 4.02 -15.55
CA SER A 241 13.24 2.98 -14.55
C SER A 241 13.36 3.48 -13.12
N VAL A 242 12.68 2.78 -12.20
CA VAL A 242 12.76 3.03 -10.75
C VAL A 242 12.73 1.71 -9.99
N ASP A 243 13.78 1.42 -9.22
CA ASP A 243 13.73 0.47 -8.11
C ASP A 243 13.55 1.24 -6.80
N PHE A 244 12.37 1.13 -6.19
CA PHE A 244 12.07 1.84 -4.96
C PHE A 244 12.72 1.26 -3.70
N ARG A 245 13.27 0.05 -3.77
CA ARG A 245 13.67 -0.74 -2.60
C ARG A 245 14.98 -1.49 -2.87
N VAL A 246 16.07 -0.73 -2.93
CA VAL A 246 17.43 -1.29 -2.99
C VAL A 246 17.95 -1.50 -1.57
N LYS A 247 18.24 -2.76 -1.24
CA LYS A 247 18.80 -3.15 0.06
C LYS A 247 20.21 -2.62 0.23
N ASN A 248 20.57 -2.29 1.47
CA ASN A 248 21.90 -1.78 1.78
C ASN A 248 22.45 -2.45 3.05
N PRO A 249 23.55 -3.21 2.96
CA PRO A 249 24.10 -3.99 4.08
C PRO A 249 24.58 -3.17 5.27
N GLU A 250 24.81 -1.87 5.09
CA GLU A 250 25.32 -0.98 6.13
C GLU A 250 24.21 -0.36 6.99
N ARG A 251 22.94 -0.62 6.68
CA ARG A 251 21.80 0.05 7.31
C ARG A 251 20.67 -0.96 7.62
N PRO A 252 19.84 -0.69 8.64
CA PRO A 252 18.68 -1.55 8.92
C PRO A 252 17.70 -1.56 7.75
N ALA A 253 16.88 -2.61 7.60
CA ALA A 253 15.94 -2.77 6.48
C ALA A 253 14.99 -1.58 6.27
N SER A 254 14.69 -0.81 7.32
CA SER A 254 13.89 0.42 7.24
C SER A 254 14.57 1.60 6.54
N ARG A 255 15.88 1.50 6.23
CA ARG A 255 16.69 2.53 5.55
C ARG A 255 17.32 1.93 4.29
N TYR A 256 16.52 1.92 3.23
CA TYR A 256 16.87 1.46 1.90
C TYR A 256 17.19 2.63 0.97
N ASP A 257 17.86 2.31 -0.14
CA ASP A 257 18.03 3.23 -1.25
C ASP A 257 16.91 3.03 -2.27
N MET A 258 16.79 3.98 -3.17
CA MET A 258 16.16 3.79 -4.46
C MET A 258 17.21 3.94 -5.56
N ALA A 259 16.98 3.26 -6.68
CA ALA A 259 17.78 3.37 -7.88
C ALA A 259 16.91 3.83 -9.05
N VAL A 260 17.45 4.68 -9.91
CA VAL A 260 16.77 5.21 -11.11
C VAL A 260 17.73 5.22 -12.30
N SER A 261 17.19 5.11 -13.50
CA SER A 261 17.93 5.34 -14.75
C SER A 261 17.20 6.31 -15.67
N SER A 262 17.97 6.98 -16.52
CA SER A 262 17.46 7.88 -17.55
C SER A 262 17.23 7.13 -18.86
N ALA A 263 16.27 7.58 -19.67
CA ALA A 263 16.06 7.10 -21.03
C ALA A 263 17.20 7.53 -21.97
N ASP A 264 17.87 8.64 -21.66
CA ASP A 264 19.01 9.15 -22.43
C ASP A 264 20.29 8.33 -22.17
N ASP A 265 20.42 7.76 -20.96
CA ASP A 265 21.47 6.81 -20.59
C ASP A 265 20.91 5.73 -19.66
N PRO A 266 20.34 4.66 -20.24
CA PRO A 266 19.78 3.55 -19.46
C PRO A 266 20.85 2.73 -18.71
N THR A 267 22.13 2.88 -19.06
CA THR A 267 23.22 2.08 -18.48
C THR A 267 23.72 2.65 -17.15
N THR A 268 23.57 3.96 -16.96
CA THR A 268 23.90 4.62 -15.70
C THR A 268 22.74 4.54 -14.72
N VAL A 269 22.97 3.85 -13.59
CA VAL A 269 22.01 3.75 -12.48
C VAL A 269 22.44 4.71 -11.37
N LEU A 270 21.57 5.67 -11.05
CA LEU A 270 21.76 6.60 -9.94
C LEU A 270 21.04 6.05 -8.70
N GLN A 271 21.76 5.92 -7.59
CA GLN A 271 21.25 5.38 -6.34
C GLN A 271 21.32 6.39 -5.20
N HIS A 272 20.24 6.51 -4.42
CA HIS A 272 20.20 7.44 -3.29
C HIS A 272 19.34 6.94 -2.12
N GLU A 273 19.72 7.31 -0.89
CA GLU A 273 18.94 6.99 0.30
C GLU A 273 17.59 7.71 0.28
N VAL A 274 16.50 6.94 0.32
CA VAL A 274 15.14 7.49 0.26
C VAL A 274 14.87 8.42 1.44
N ALA A 275 15.40 8.11 2.62
CA ALA A 275 15.21 8.92 3.83
C ALA A 275 15.87 10.31 3.75
N LYS A 276 16.78 10.53 2.80
CA LYS A 276 17.44 11.84 2.56
C LYS A 276 16.70 12.69 1.52
N LEU A 277 15.76 12.12 0.77
CA LEU A 277 14.96 12.81 -0.23
C LEU A 277 13.75 13.51 0.44
N LEU A 278 13.43 14.72 0.00
CA LEU A 278 12.27 15.47 0.48
C LEU A 278 10.99 14.71 0.13
N GLY A 279 10.20 14.37 1.14
CA GLY A 279 8.98 13.58 0.97
C GLY A 279 9.22 12.06 0.90
N GLY A 280 10.47 11.57 1.01
CA GLY A 280 10.78 10.14 1.00
C GLY A 280 10.25 9.38 2.22
N SER A 281 9.92 10.06 3.32
CA SER A 281 9.30 9.41 4.47
C SER A 281 7.82 9.12 4.22
N TRP A 282 7.40 7.86 4.42
CA TRP A 282 5.99 7.46 4.47
C TRP A 282 5.16 8.30 5.44
N GLY A 283 5.78 8.79 6.52
CA GLY A 283 5.13 9.67 7.49
C GLY A 283 4.64 10.99 6.88
N HIS A 284 5.28 11.50 5.82
CA HIS A 284 4.93 12.78 5.20
C HIS A 284 3.63 12.73 4.39
N ALA A 285 3.21 11.55 3.92
CA ALA A 285 2.00 11.39 3.09
C ALA A 285 2.02 12.19 1.76
N VAL A 286 3.21 12.53 1.22
CA VAL A 286 3.30 13.18 -0.10
C VAL A 286 2.67 12.31 -1.18
N PHE A 287 1.92 12.90 -2.10
CA PHE A 287 1.24 12.20 -3.20
C PHE A 287 0.35 11.03 -2.76
N GLN A 288 -0.20 11.08 -1.54
CA GLN A 288 -1.15 10.09 -1.06
C GLN A 288 -2.55 10.41 -1.63
N PRO A 289 -3.19 9.51 -2.40
CA PRO A 289 -4.57 9.72 -2.88
C PRO A 289 -5.56 9.90 -1.73
N GLU A 290 -6.63 10.66 -1.95
CA GLU A 290 -7.57 10.99 -0.88
C GLU A 290 -8.27 9.74 -0.31
N GLY A 291 -8.55 8.72 -1.14
CA GLY A 291 -9.15 7.47 -0.67
C GLY A 291 -8.32 6.75 0.40
N CYS A 292 -6.99 6.92 0.41
CA CYS A 292 -6.13 6.34 1.44
C CYS A 292 -6.38 6.94 2.83
N ASN A 293 -6.99 8.13 2.92
CA ASN A 293 -7.42 8.72 4.18
C ASN A 293 -8.64 8.00 4.79
N PHE A 294 -9.37 7.20 4.03
CA PHE A 294 -10.60 6.53 4.46
C PHE A 294 -10.48 5.00 4.52
N CYS A 295 -9.41 4.41 3.98
CA CYS A 295 -9.17 2.97 4.11
C CYS A 295 -8.78 2.61 5.56
N ASP A 296 -9.47 1.62 6.11
CA ASP A 296 -9.29 1.09 7.47
C ASP A 296 -8.71 -0.33 7.51
N ASP A 297 -8.46 -0.93 6.34
CA ASP A 297 -7.78 -2.21 6.16
C ASP A 297 -6.25 -2.04 6.07
N ILE A 298 -5.52 -2.80 6.88
CA ILE A 298 -4.05 -2.84 6.90
C ILE A 298 -3.53 -4.16 6.33
N PHE A 299 -4.19 -5.27 6.67
CA PHE A 299 -3.73 -6.63 6.42
C PHE A 299 -4.48 -7.30 5.27
N ALA A 300 -5.02 -6.52 4.34
CA ALA A 300 -5.76 -7.01 3.18
C ALA A 300 -6.72 -8.12 3.62
N GLU A 301 -7.66 -7.77 4.49
CA GLU A 301 -8.46 -8.72 5.27
C GLU A 301 -9.29 -9.65 4.36
N THR A 302 -9.55 -9.21 3.13
CA THR A 302 -10.26 -9.97 2.09
C THR A 302 -9.34 -10.85 1.22
N ALA A 303 -8.04 -10.93 1.51
CA ALA A 303 -7.06 -11.78 0.83
C ALA A 303 -6.95 -13.17 1.48
N ASP A 304 -6.59 -14.17 0.69
CA ASP A 304 -6.30 -15.53 1.18
C ASP A 304 -5.02 -15.57 2.03
N VAL A 305 -4.05 -14.73 1.68
CA VAL A 305 -2.83 -14.51 2.44
C VAL A 305 -2.34 -13.09 2.22
N VAL A 306 -1.76 -12.47 3.24
CA VAL A 306 -1.16 -11.14 3.15
C VAL A 306 0.29 -11.15 3.60
N PHE A 307 1.13 -10.35 2.94
CA PHE A 307 2.51 -10.12 3.33
C PHE A 307 2.80 -8.64 3.52
N GLY A 308 3.57 -8.31 4.55
CA GLY A 308 4.08 -6.96 4.81
C GLY A 308 5.54 -7.00 5.24
N ASP A 309 6.15 -5.84 5.46
CA ASP A 309 7.45 -5.74 6.12
C ASP A 309 7.30 -5.99 7.63
N ALA A 310 8.08 -6.89 8.23
CA ALA A 310 8.06 -7.15 9.67
C ALA A 310 8.82 -6.07 10.46
N TRP A 311 8.22 -4.91 10.70
CA TRP A 311 8.84 -3.80 11.46
C TRP A 311 8.90 -4.04 12.97
N LEU A 312 9.41 -5.19 13.39
CA LEU A 312 9.68 -5.53 14.79
C LEU A 312 11.18 -5.46 15.08
N PRO A 313 11.60 -5.06 16.29
CA PRO A 313 13.01 -4.86 16.62
C PRO A 313 13.93 -6.05 16.33
N GLN A 314 13.42 -7.29 16.44
CA GLN A 314 14.15 -8.51 16.14
C GLN A 314 14.37 -8.74 14.64
N TYR A 315 13.52 -8.20 13.76
CA TYR A 315 13.61 -8.39 12.31
C TYR A 315 14.16 -7.15 11.59
N SER A 316 13.81 -5.94 12.04
CA SER A 316 14.10 -4.69 11.32
C SER A 316 15.59 -4.32 11.27
N LYS A 317 16.40 -4.91 12.16
CA LYS A 317 17.86 -4.69 12.18
C LYS A 317 18.56 -5.45 11.07
N ASP A 318 18.00 -6.57 10.62
CA ASP A 318 18.54 -7.32 9.51
C ASP A 318 18.22 -6.58 8.22
N TRP A 319 19.26 -6.09 7.55
CA TRP A 319 19.16 -5.30 6.33
C TRP A 319 18.53 -6.06 5.16
N ARG A 320 18.60 -7.41 5.21
CA ARG A 320 17.98 -8.29 4.21
C ARG A 320 16.45 -8.32 4.34
N GLY A 321 15.90 -7.88 5.46
CA GLY A 321 14.46 -7.80 5.67
C GLY A 321 13.78 -9.15 5.95
N ASN A 322 12.60 -9.06 6.53
CA ASN A 322 11.69 -10.17 6.79
C ASN A 322 10.27 -9.70 6.53
N ASN A 323 9.44 -10.60 6.04
CA ASN A 323 8.01 -10.38 5.95
C ASN A 323 7.32 -10.68 7.27
N VAL A 324 6.23 -9.96 7.56
CA VAL A 324 5.14 -10.43 8.41
C VAL A 324 4.06 -10.99 7.51
N LEU A 325 3.37 -12.06 7.92
CA LEU A 325 2.29 -12.66 7.15
C LEU A 325 1.08 -13.02 8.02
N VAL A 326 -0.08 -12.98 7.40
CA VAL A 326 -1.33 -13.54 7.93
C VAL A 326 -1.96 -14.35 6.81
N SER A 327 -2.24 -15.63 7.07
CA SER A 327 -2.92 -16.53 6.13
C SER A 327 -4.32 -16.85 6.62
N ARG A 328 -5.21 -17.09 5.66
CA ARG A 328 -6.66 -17.34 5.81
C ARG A 328 -7.13 -18.45 4.87
N ASN A 329 -6.19 -19.20 4.30
CA ASN A 329 -6.47 -20.23 3.31
C ASN A 329 -5.68 -21.50 3.63
N GLU A 330 -6.41 -22.62 3.73
CA GLU A 330 -5.88 -23.93 4.12
C GLU A 330 -4.77 -24.40 3.18
N GLN A 331 -4.98 -24.30 1.86
CA GLN A 331 -3.99 -24.73 0.89
C GLN A 331 -2.73 -23.84 0.94
N ILE A 332 -2.88 -22.53 1.18
CA ILE A 332 -1.72 -21.65 1.38
C ILE A 332 -0.96 -22.01 2.66
N ASP A 333 -1.66 -22.37 3.74
CA ASP A 333 -1.00 -22.82 4.98
C ASP A 333 -0.19 -24.09 4.76
N GLU A 334 -0.75 -25.06 4.03
CA GLU A 334 -0.05 -26.29 3.65
C GLU A 334 1.21 -26.01 2.84
N LEU A 335 1.11 -25.12 1.84
CA LEU A 335 2.25 -24.68 1.04
C LEU A 335 3.33 -24.05 1.92
N LEU A 336 2.98 -23.08 2.77
CA LEU A 336 3.92 -22.40 3.66
C LEU A 336 4.63 -23.40 4.60
N ARG A 337 3.88 -24.33 5.20
CA ARG A 337 4.45 -25.36 6.08
C ARG A 337 5.34 -26.35 5.31
N ALA A 338 4.97 -26.71 4.07
CA ALA A 338 5.80 -27.53 3.21
C ALA A 338 7.11 -26.82 2.86
N GLY A 339 7.05 -25.56 2.40
CA GLY A 339 8.23 -24.75 2.09
C GLY A 339 9.17 -24.57 3.29
N GLN A 340 8.63 -24.46 4.50
CA GLN A 340 9.43 -24.43 5.72
C GLN A 340 10.13 -25.78 5.99
N ARG A 341 9.42 -26.91 5.86
CA ARG A 341 10.00 -28.25 6.03
C ARG A 341 11.05 -28.58 4.96
N GLU A 342 10.83 -28.13 3.73
CA GLU A 342 11.74 -28.27 2.60
C GLU A 342 12.97 -27.34 2.71
N GLY A 343 12.97 -26.39 3.67
CA GLY A 343 14.06 -25.45 3.88
C GLY A 343 14.13 -24.33 2.82
N GLU A 344 13.07 -24.12 2.03
CA GLU A 344 13.00 -23.04 1.05
C GLU A 344 12.74 -21.67 1.71
N ILE A 345 12.02 -21.68 2.84
CA ILE A 345 11.67 -20.50 3.64
C ILE A 345 11.90 -20.74 5.13
N GLN A 346 12.13 -19.66 5.87
CA GLN A 346 12.16 -19.63 7.33
C GLN A 346 10.93 -18.88 7.82
N LEU A 347 10.20 -19.45 8.77
CA LEU A 347 9.03 -18.85 9.39
C LEU A 347 9.11 -19.01 10.92
N ASP A 348 8.89 -17.91 11.62
CA ASP A 348 8.63 -17.87 13.05
C ASP A 348 7.14 -17.59 13.24
N GLU A 349 6.40 -18.49 13.89
CA GLU A 349 5.02 -18.18 14.30
C GLU A 349 5.05 -17.06 15.36
N ILE A 350 4.20 -16.05 15.18
CA ILE A 350 4.10 -14.90 16.08
C ILE A 350 2.63 -14.70 16.47
N ASP A 351 2.39 -14.05 17.61
CA ASP A 351 1.03 -13.72 17.99
C ASP A 351 0.46 -12.51 17.18
N VAL A 352 -0.86 -12.36 17.25
CA VAL A 352 -1.57 -11.24 16.61
C VAL A 352 -1.05 -9.88 17.11
N ALA A 353 -0.69 -9.79 18.39
CA ALA A 353 -0.20 -8.55 18.98
C ALA A 353 1.14 -8.11 18.36
N ALA A 354 2.04 -9.04 18.06
CA ALA A 354 3.31 -8.81 17.39
C ALA A 354 3.07 -8.41 15.92
N ALA A 355 2.18 -9.08 15.20
CA ALA A 355 1.80 -8.67 13.84
C ALA A 355 1.26 -7.23 13.83
N VAL A 356 0.36 -6.90 14.76
CA VAL A 356 -0.19 -5.54 14.94
C VAL A 356 0.92 -4.53 15.27
N ALA A 357 1.83 -4.89 16.18
CA ALA A 357 2.96 -4.04 16.57
C ALA A 357 3.90 -3.75 15.40
N SER A 358 4.10 -4.73 14.50
CA SER A 358 4.87 -4.54 13.27
C SER A 358 4.29 -3.44 12.38
N GLN A 359 2.97 -3.22 12.41
CA GLN A 359 2.29 -2.20 11.61
C GLN A 359 1.78 -1.03 12.45
N ALA A 360 2.37 -0.76 13.62
CA ALA A 360 1.86 0.25 14.56
C ALA A 360 1.72 1.66 13.96
N GLY A 361 2.55 2.01 12.97
CA GLY A 361 2.41 3.26 12.21
C GLY A 361 1.08 3.34 11.43
N ASN A 362 0.73 2.24 10.74
CA ASN A 362 -0.49 2.11 9.97
C ASN A 362 -1.73 2.10 10.88
N TYR A 363 -1.72 1.36 11.99
CA TYR A 363 -2.84 1.40 12.95
C TYR A 363 -3.10 2.81 13.47
N ARG A 364 -2.07 3.55 13.87
CA ARG A 364 -2.27 4.95 14.30
C ARG A 364 -2.74 5.87 13.16
N HIS A 365 -2.52 5.50 11.89
CA HIS A 365 -3.00 6.28 10.74
C HIS A 365 -4.46 5.95 10.40
N ARG A 366 -4.82 4.67 10.43
CA ARG A 366 -6.11 4.11 9.98
C ARG A 366 -7.13 3.87 11.10
N ARG A 367 -6.73 3.98 12.36
CA ARG A 367 -7.64 4.04 13.53
C ARG A 367 -7.74 5.49 14.02
N ASP A 368 -6.88 5.95 14.94
CA ASP A 368 -6.90 7.34 15.46
C ASP A 368 -6.97 8.39 14.34
N GLY A 369 -6.17 8.20 13.29
CA GLY A 369 -6.15 9.13 12.18
C GLY A 369 -7.46 9.17 11.40
N LEU A 370 -8.09 8.01 11.19
CA LEU A 370 -9.35 7.92 10.46
C LEU A 370 -10.48 8.55 11.27
N ALA A 371 -10.55 8.29 12.59
CA ALA A 371 -11.53 8.91 13.47
C ALA A 371 -11.50 10.45 13.40
N VAL A 372 -10.30 11.05 13.35
CA VAL A 372 -10.12 12.50 13.19
C VAL A 372 -10.60 12.97 11.81
N ARG A 373 -10.26 12.26 10.74
CA ARG A 373 -10.62 12.66 9.36
C ARG A 373 -12.12 12.53 9.09
N LEU A 374 -12.76 11.48 9.59
CA LEU A 374 -14.21 11.31 9.54
C LEU A 374 -14.90 12.43 10.33
N HIS A 375 -14.43 12.74 11.53
CA HIS A 375 -14.97 13.84 12.34
C HIS A 375 -14.87 15.19 11.62
N ASP A 376 -13.70 15.50 11.05
CA ASP A 376 -13.46 16.76 10.36
C ASP A 376 -14.35 16.89 9.11
N ASP A 377 -14.51 15.82 8.33
CA ASP A 377 -15.29 15.82 7.08
C ASP A 377 -16.80 15.83 7.32
N ILE A 378 -17.31 15.05 8.28
CA ILE A 378 -18.73 15.09 8.68
C ILE A 378 -19.10 16.49 9.17
N ARG A 379 -18.23 17.14 9.98
CA ARG A 379 -18.46 18.53 10.42
C ARG A 379 -18.44 19.53 9.28
N ALA A 380 -17.70 19.26 8.22
CA ALA A 380 -17.67 20.07 7.01
C ALA A 380 -18.85 19.78 6.05
N GLY A 381 -19.76 18.86 6.40
CA GLY A 381 -20.88 18.47 5.56
C GLY A 381 -20.47 17.65 4.32
N LEU A 382 -19.29 17.03 4.35
CA LEU A 382 -18.79 16.23 3.24
C LEU A 382 -19.24 14.77 3.38
N SER A 383 -19.63 14.15 2.27
CA SER A 383 -19.93 12.70 2.23
C SER A 383 -18.70 11.89 2.65
N VAL A 384 -18.90 10.86 3.46
CA VAL A 384 -17.86 9.94 3.93
C VAL A 384 -18.38 8.50 3.86
N PRO A 385 -17.54 7.53 3.48
CA PRO A 385 -17.93 6.13 3.50
C PRO A 385 -18.13 5.63 4.93
N ARG A 386 -19.00 4.64 5.09
CA ARG A 386 -19.12 3.86 6.31
C ARG A 386 -17.79 3.16 6.61
N LYS A 387 -17.36 3.24 7.87
CA LYS A 387 -16.12 2.63 8.35
C LYS A 387 -16.30 2.00 9.72
N ARG A 388 -15.43 1.02 10.00
CA ARG A 388 -15.38 0.30 11.30
C ARG A 388 -14.86 1.18 12.44
N VAL A 389 -14.41 2.40 12.12
CA VAL A 389 -13.87 3.38 13.06
C VAL A 389 -14.87 4.51 13.28
N SER A 390 -15.28 4.72 14.52
CA SER A 390 -16.18 5.81 14.88
C SER A 390 -15.50 7.19 14.76
N PRO A 391 -16.19 8.21 14.21
CA PRO A 391 -15.66 9.58 14.15
C PRO A 391 -15.50 10.16 15.55
N GLY A 392 -14.39 10.86 15.79
CA GLY A 392 -14.21 11.57 17.05
C GLY A 392 -12.80 12.04 17.34
N LEU A 393 -12.68 12.97 18.28
CA LEU A 393 -11.40 13.52 18.76
C LEU A 393 -11.06 13.12 20.19
N ALA A 394 -12.03 12.59 20.96
CA ALA A 394 -11.89 12.41 22.42
C ALA A 394 -10.77 11.43 22.80
N HIS A 395 -10.57 10.36 22.03
CA HIS A 395 -9.53 9.35 22.27
C HIS A 395 -8.16 9.73 21.66
N VAL A 396 -8.06 10.89 20.98
CA VAL A 396 -6.85 11.29 20.25
C VAL A 396 -6.26 12.57 20.84
N THR A 397 -4.98 12.52 21.24
CA THR A 397 -4.32 13.70 21.83
C THR A 397 -4.34 14.91 20.87
N ARG A 398 -4.48 16.13 21.40
CA ARG A 398 -4.49 17.38 20.61
C ARG A 398 -3.28 17.49 19.66
N ARG A 399 -2.11 17.04 20.09
CA ARG A 399 -0.90 17.03 19.26
C ARG A 399 -1.02 16.05 18.09
N ARG A 400 -1.57 14.86 18.33
CA ARG A 400 -1.80 13.85 17.29
C ARG A 400 -2.84 14.33 16.28
N VAL A 401 -3.92 14.99 16.71
CA VAL A 401 -4.89 15.65 15.83
C VAL A 401 -4.18 16.65 14.90
N LYS A 402 -3.34 17.54 15.45
CA LYS A 402 -2.53 18.49 14.64
C LYS A 402 -1.63 17.77 13.63
N LEU A 403 -0.99 16.67 14.03
CA LEU A 403 -0.14 15.88 13.16
C LEU A 403 -0.93 15.23 12.01
N ILE A 404 -2.12 14.67 12.29
CA ILE A 404 -2.98 14.04 11.28
C ILE A 404 -3.45 15.08 10.24
N ARG A 405 -3.93 16.24 10.70
CA ARG A 405 -4.33 17.35 9.82
C ARG A 405 -3.15 17.87 9.00
N GLN A 406 -1.96 17.94 9.60
CA GLN A 406 -0.74 18.33 8.91
C GLN A 406 -0.37 17.33 7.80
N ARG A 407 -0.50 16.01 8.03
CA ARG A 407 -0.26 14.98 6.99
C ARG A 407 -1.22 15.15 5.81
N ARG A 408 -2.52 15.34 6.06
CA ARG A 408 -3.51 15.54 4.98
C ARG A 408 -3.24 16.82 4.19
N ARG A 409 -2.84 17.90 4.87
CA ARG A 409 -2.39 19.16 4.23
C ARG A 409 -1.16 18.94 3.34
N ILE A 410 -0.15 18.20 3.81
CA ILE A 410 1.05 17.90 3.01
C ILE A 410 0.66 17.12 1.75
N SER A 411 -0.19 16.11 1.87
CA SER A 411 -0.65 15.36 0.70
C SER A 411 -1.31 16.27 -0.33
N ALA A 412 -2.34 17.03 0.07
CA ALA A 412 -3.06 17.93 -0.81
C ALA A 412 -2.13 18.98 -1.47
N LEU A 413 -1.22 19.57 -0.69
CA LEU A 413 -0.25 20.55 -1.19
C LEU A 413 0.74 19.95 -2.18
N SER A 414 1.18 18.71 -1.94
CA SER A 414 2.23 18.07 -2.75
C SER A 414 1.83 17.97 -4.24
N PHE A 415 0.56 17.68 -4.54
CA PHE A 415 0.07 17.61 -5.91
C PHE A 415 0.18 18.94 -6.65
N GLY A 416 -0.34 20.03 -6.07
CA GLY A 416 -0.27 21.36 -6.68
C GLY A 416 1.15 21.91 -6.77
N ALA A 417 1.98 21.66 -5.75
CA ALA A 417 3.37 22.06 -5.74
C ALA A 417 4.19 21.36 -6.84
N PHE A 418 3.97 20.06 -7.04
CA PHE A 418 4.69 19.30 -8.06
C PHE A 418 4.22 19.63 -9.48
N ARG A 419 2.91 19.83 -9.69
CA ARG A 419 2.41 20.34 -10.98
C ARG A 419 3.02 21.69 -11.36
N ALA A 420 3.20 22.59 -10.39
CA ALA A 420 3.88 23.86 -10.63
C ALA A 420 5.36 23.65 -10.98
N ALA A 421 6.03 22.69 -10.34
CA ALA A 421 7.40 22.30 -10.72
C ALA A 421 7.48 21.79 -12.16
N LEU A 422 6.61 20.84 -12.54
CA LEU A 422 6.51 20.33 -13.92
C LEU A 422 6.29 21.46 -14.93
N ALA A 423 5.32 22.34 -14.68
CA ALA A 423 5.01 23.45 -15.58
C ALA A 423 6.15 24.47 -15.71
N SER A 424 6.98 24.61 -14.68
CA SER A 424 8.12 25.55 -14.67
C SER A 424 9.45 24.92 -15.08
N GLY A 425 9.52 23.59 -15.25
CA GLY A 425 10.77 22.87 -15.46
C GLY A 425 11.76 22.94 -14.29
N ARG A 426 11.31 23.30 -13.07
CA ARG A 426 12.18 23.53 -11.91
C ARG A 426 11.69 22.79 -10.67
N ILE A 427 12.45 21.80 -10.22
CA ILE A 427 12.11 21.00 -9.03
C ILE A 427 12.08 21.85 -7.76
N GLU A 428 12.85 22.93 -7.71
CA GLU A 428 12.93 23.87 -6.58
C GLU A 428 11.55 24.43 -6.23
N THR A 429 10.70 24.68 -7.24
CA THR A 429 9.30 25.13 -7.06
C THR A 429 8.50 24.18 -6.16
N TYR A 430 8.75 22.87 -6.28
CA TYR A 430 8.15 21.85 -5.40
C TYR A 430 8.85 21.79 -4.04
N LEU A 431 10.19 21.75 -4.03
CA LEU A 431 10.98 21.57 -2.81
C LEU A 431 10.77 22.71 -1.82
N GLU A 432 10.83 23.95 -2.28
CA GLU A 432 10.67 25.16 -1.45
C GLU A 432 9.28 25.24 -0.84
N ARG A 433 8.25 24.90 -1.61
CA ARG A 433 6.86 24.92 -1.16
C ARG A 433 6.56 23.84 -0.11
N LEU A 434 7.19 22.67 -0.24
CA LEU A 434 6.89 21.53 0.64
C LEU A 434 7.73 21.51 1.93
N ARG A 435 8.99 21.96 1.87
CA ARG A 435 9.94 21.97 3.00
C ARG A 435 9.40 22.55 4.32
N PRO A 436 8.70 23.71 4.37
CA PRO A 436 8.16 24.22 5.63
C PRO A 436 7.08 23.32 6.24
N GLU A 437 6.25 22.70 5.40
CA GLU A 437 5.17 21.81 5.85
C GLU A 437 5.72 20.48 6.40
N LEU A 438 6.75 19.92 5.76
CA LEU A 438 7.44 18.73 6.28
C LEU A 438 8.17 19.04 7.59
N SER A 439 8.84 20.19 7.67
CA SER A 439 9.50 20.63 8.91
C SER A 439 8.51 20.76 10.07
N LYS A 440 7.31 21.29 9.79
CA LYS A 440 6.22 21.37 10.78
C LYS A 440 5.73 19.98 11.19
N HIS A 441 5.56 19.07 10.24
CA HIS A 441 5.22 17.67 10.54
C HIS A 441 6.26 17.01 11.44
N ASP A 442 7.56 17.17 11.15
CA ASP A 442 8.64 16.51 11.88
C ASP A 442 8.78 17.07 13.31
N ARG A 443 8.51 18.36 13.50
CA ARG A 443 8.37 18.93 14.84
C ARG A 443 7.18 18.31 15.59
N LEU A 444 6.05 18.10 14.92
CA LEU A 444 4.86 17.49 15.54
C LEU A 444 5.05 15.98 15.84
N SER A 445 5.86 15.26 15.06
CA SER A 445 6.08 13.81 15.23
C SER A 445 7.08 13.46 16.33
N LYS A 446 8.06 14.33 16.64
CA LYS A 446 9.08 14.11 17.69
C LYS A 446 8.48 14.12 19.11
N LYS A 447 8.62 13.05 19.89
CA LYS A 447 8.16 13.06 21.30
C LYS A 447 8.76 14.25 22.08
N PRO A 448 7.96 15.00 22.87
CA PRO A 448 8.43 16.25 23.50
C PRO A 448 9.56 16.01 24.51
N PHE A 449 9.66 14.80 25.06
CA PHE A 449 10.62 14.44 26.12
C PHE A 449 11.83 13.63 25.65
N ALA A 450 11.92 13.23 24.38
CA ALA A 450 13.05 12.41 23.89
C ALA A 450 14.40 13.17 23.97
N GLY A 451 14.38 14.48 23.70
CA GLY A 451 15.55 15.34 23.86
C GLY A 451 15.92 15.58 25.33
N MET A 452 14.93 15.68 26.22
CA MET A 452 15.16 15.89 27.65
C MET A 452 15.72 14.64 28.34
N ARG A 453 15.24 13.44 28.00
CA ARG A 453 15.81 12.18 28.50
C ARG A 453 17.25 11.97 28.04
N ARG A 454 17.57 12.31 26.78
CA ARG A 454 18.95 12.28 26.24
C ARG A 454 19.85 13.33 26.90
N ARG A 455 19.33 14.54 27.14
CA ARG A 455 20.04 15.60 27.89
C ARG A 455 20.29 15.21 29.35
N LEU A 456 19.29 14.65 30.05
CA LEU A 456 19.46 14.12 31.42
C LEU A 456 20.47 12.97 31.45
N GLN A 457 20.38 12.02 30.52
CA GLN A 457 21.34 10.91 30.44
C GLN A 457 22.77 11.39 30.17
N ASN A 458 22.94 12.42 29.33
CA ASN A 458 24.23 13.04 29.09
C ASN A 458 24.73 13.85 30.29
N LEU A 459 23.84 14.51 31.03
CA LEU A 459 24.17 15.23 32.27
C LEU A 459 24.61 14.26 33.37
N VAL A 460 23.87 13.16 33.56
CA VAL A 460 24.22 12.08 34.50
C VAL A 460 25.55 11.42 34.12
N ARG A 461 25.81 11.19 32.82
CA ARG A 461 27.11 10.67 32.35
C ARG A 461 28.26 11.64 32.59
N ARG A 462 28.04 12.95 32.44
CA ARG A 462 29.05 13.99 32.75
C ARG A 462 29.32 14.09 34.25
N LEU A 463 28.29 14.03 35.09
CA LEU A 463 28.43 14.04 36.55
C LEU A 463 29.16 12.79 37.06
N ARG A 464 28.89 11.61 36.49
CA ARG A 464 29.64 10.37 36.79
C ARG A 464 31.09 10.40 36.34
N ARG A 465 31.43 11.12 35.27
CA ARG A 465 32.83 11.32 34.83
C ARG A 465 33.57 12.36 35.67
N GLY A 466 32.86 13.31 36.29
CA GLY A 466 33.44 14.32 37.18
C GLY A 466 33.70 13.83 38.62
N GLN A 467 33.12 12.70 39.04
CA GLN A 467 33.29 12.12 40.38
C GLN A 467 34.41 11.06 40.47
N GLY A 468 35.08 10.74 39.36
CA GLY A 468 36.21 9.79 39.32
C GLY A 468 37.59 10.45 39.21
N ALA A 469 37.68 11.76 39.44
CA ALA A 469 38.91 12.55 39.32
C ALA A 469 39.16 13.43 40.56
N ARG A 470 38.89 12.89 41.75
CA ARG A 470 39.36 13.41 43.04
C ARG A 470 39.80 12.27 43.93
#